data_AF-A0A4S4BIG0-F1
#
_entry.id   AF-A0A4S4BIG0-F1
#
_cell.length_a   1.000
_cell.length_b   1.000
_cell.length_c   1.000
_cell.angle_alpha   90.00
_cell.angle_beta   90.00
_cell.angle_gamma   90.00
#
_symmetry.space_group_name_H-M   'P 1'
#
loop_
_entity.id
_entity.type
_entity.pdbx_description
1 polymer ?
#
loop_
_entity_poly.entity_id
_entity_poly.type
_entity_poly.pdbx_seq_one_letter_code
_entity_poly.pdbx_strand_id
1 'polypeptide(L)'
;MNFKHINTTEFHLWTDVLHAKTLSCQAQNPWDRGSYVRWCIITGWTVLEMVFRQVLNDESIGYRFKEDVDRAIKNLGLPSFNWGEGIWQRILALKDTRKNFVHTNLEQNKLFLDTSVAIDYVKGIQDGILEIHKYTRTPIPQWILYDDDRGWDDGSESGIHILIERQGATKEDPQSIIVSYIYKGKEYPTEVLPANSDYLKTVTDMITNFRSPITGIKVYQEGKVIFETTLQMRGSFEYHL
;
A
#
# COMPACT_ATOMS: atom_id res chain seq x y z
N MET A 1 -14.27 4.25 2.09
CA MET A 1 -12.85 4.09 2.42
C MET A 1 -12.57 2.61 2.35
N ASN A 2 -11.84 2.14 1.35
CA ASN A 2 -11.60 0.73 1.12
C ASN A 2 -10.32 0.31 1.85
N PHE A 3 -10.39 -0.69 2.72
CA PHE A 3 -9.22 -1.28 3.37
C PHE A 3 -8.50 -2.18 2.36
N LYS A 4 -7.18 -1.98 2.21
CA LYS A 4 -6.41 -2.51 1.07
C LYS A 4 -5.70 -3.81 1.44
N HIS A 5 -5.95 -4.88 0.67
CA HIS A 5 -5.26 -6.16 0.85
C HIS A 5 -3.81 -6.07 0.35
N ILE A 6 -2.84 -6.09 1.25
CA ILE A 6 -1.41 -6.00 0.92
C ILE A 6 -0.92 -7.39 0.52
N ASN A 7 -0.61 -7.58 -0.76
CA ASN A 7 -0.20 -8.88 -1.33
C ASN A 7 1.23 -8.94 -1.86
N THR A 8 1.98 -7.83 -1.87
CA THR A 8 3.41 -7.81 -2.24
C THR A 8 4.22 -6.91 -1.30
N THR A 9 5.53 -7.15 -1.24
CA THR A 9 6.45 -6.36 -0.42
C THR A 9 6.54 -4.92 -0.91
N GLU A 10 6.56 -4.70 -2.22
CA GLU A 10 6.57 -3.36 -2.82
C GLU A 10 5.31 -2.59 -2.44
N PHE A 11 4.15 -3.25 -2.45
CA PHE A 11 2.91 -2.60 -2.07
C PHE A 11 2.92 -2.23 -0.58
N HIS A 12 3.38 -3.12 0.30
CA HIS A 12 3.51 -2.82 1.73
C HIS A 12 4.36 -1.56 1.96
N LEU A 13 5.58 -1.55 1.41
CA LEU A 13 6.49 -0.42 1.56
C LEU A 13 5.97 0.85 0.87
N TRP A 14 5.23 0.74 -0.24
CA TRP A 14 4.56 1.89 -0.84
C TRP A 14 3.51 2.49 0.10
N THR A 15 2.77 1.67 0.85
CA THR A 15 1.83 2.21 1.86
C THR A 15 2.54 2.91 3.02
N ASP A 16 3.77 2.51 3.36
CA ASP A 16 4.60 3.23 4.34
C ASP A 16 5.06 4.59 3.79
N VAL A 17 5.43 4.64 2.51
CA VAL A 17 5.78 5.89 1.82
C VAL A 17 4.63 6.89 1.86
N LEU A 18 3.42 6.45 1.48
CA LEU A 18 2.23 7.30 1.51
C LEU A 18 1.90 7.77 2.92
N HIS A 19 2.05 6.91 3.92
CA HIS A 19 1.82 7.26 5.31
C HIS A 19 2.82 8.30 5.82
N ALA A 20 4.12 8.08 5.58
CA ALA A 20 5.15 9.04 5.94
C ALA A 20 4.91 10.41 5.28
N LYS A 21 4.48 10.43 4.01
CA LYS A 21 4.03 11.65 3.34
C LYS A 21 2.86 12.30 4.11
N THR A 22 1.79 11.57 4.39
CA THR A 22 0.62 12.15 5.10
C THR A 22 0.98 12.64 6.51
N LEU A 23 1.76 11.88 7.27
CA LEU A 23 2.25 12.30 8.59
C LEU A 23 3.10 13.57 8.50
N SER A 24 3.92 13.72 7.45
CA SER A 24 4.67 14.96 7.25
C SER A 24 3.76 16.17 7.00
N CYS A 25 2.59 15.99 6.40
CA CYS A 25 1.58 17.04 6.25
C CYS A 25 0.89 17.38 7.57
N GLN A 26 0.63 16.39 8.42
CA GLN A 26 -0.12 16.54 9.67
C GLN A 26 0.76 16.98 10.85
N ALA A 27 2.07 16.71 10.80
CA ALA A 27 2.99 17.02 11.88
C ALA A 27 3.06 18.51 12.18
N GLN A 28 2.71 18.88 13.41
CA GLN A 28 2.72 20.27 13.87
C GLN A 28 4.14 20.76 14.16
N ASN A 29 4.98 19.91 14.74
CA ASN A 29 6.36 20.29 15.07
C ASN A 29 7.32 20.00 13.89
N PRO A 30 8.33 20.86 13.66
CA PRO A 30 9.28 20.69 12.56
C PRO A 30 10.17 19.44 12.65
N TRP A 31 10.40 18.91 13.84
CA TRP A 31 11.23 17.73 14.07
C TRP A 31 10.58 16.46 13.50
N ASP A 32 9.33 16.22 13.86
CA ASP A 32 8.55 15.08 13.38
C ASP A 32 8.30 15.20 11.88
N ARG A 33 7.93 16.41 11.41
CA ARG A 33 7.77 16.69 9.98
C ARG A 33 9.02 16.29 9.19
N GLY A 34 10.18 16.81 9.57
CA GLY A 34 11.44 16.50 8.90
C GLY A 34 11.77 15.01 8.96
N SER A 35 11.48 14.35 10.08
CA SER A 35 11.67 12.91 10.24
C SER A 35 10.79 12.09 9.30
N TYR A 36 9.51 12.45 9.18
CA TYR A 36 8.60 11.80 8.24
C TYR A 36 8.97 12.05 6.78
N VAL A 37 9.44 13.26 6.43
CA VAL A 37 9.98 13.53 5.08
C VAL A 37 11.18 12.62 4.77
N ARG A 38 12.14 12.49 5.69
CA ARG A 38 13.30 11.59 5.48
C ARG A 38 12.89 10.13 5.38
N TRP A 39 11.96 9.68 6.22
CA TRP A 39 11.43 8.32 6.16
C TRP A 39 10.75 8.04 4.81
N CYS A 40 9.94 8.99 4.33
CA CYS A 40 9.31 8.94 3.01
C CYS A 40 10.34 8.81 1.88
N ILE A 41 11.43 9.59 1.92
CA ILE A 41 12.49 9.58 0.91
C ILE A 41 13.22 8.23 0.87
N ILE A 42 13.65 7.72 2.04
CA ILE A 42 14.42 6.48 2.13
C ILE A 42 13.58 5.28 1.68
N THR A 43 12.33 5.21 2.16
CA THR A 43 11.42 4.11 1.81
C THR A 43 10.99 4.21 0.35
N GLY A 44 10.71 5.41 -0.15
CA GLY A 44 10.30 5.63 -1.55
C GLY A 44 11.36 5.20 -2.55
N TRP A 45 12.63 5.52 -2.28
CA TRP A 45 13.74 5.04 -3.09
C TRP A 45 13.86 3.52 -3.06
N THR A 46 13.66 2.89 -1.90
CA THR A 46 13.70 1.44 -1.74
C THR A 46 12.64 0.76 -2.60
N VAL A 47 11.40 1.27 -2.59
CA VAL A 47 10.31 0.78 -3.45
C VAL A 47 10.68 0.90 -4.93
N LEU A 48 11.25 2.04 -5.35
CA LEU A 48 11.68 2.24 -6.74
C LEU A 48 12.76 1.24 -7.14
N GLU A 49 13.79 1.02 -6.31
CA GLU A 49 14.83 0.03 -6.60
C GLU A 49 14.26 -1.38 -6.75
N MET A 50 13.37 -1.79 -5.84
CA MET A 50 12.71 -3.11 -5.91
C MET A 50 11.92 -3.28 -7.20
N VAL A 51 11.12 -2.29 -7.58
CA VAL A 51 10.36 -2.34 -8.84
C VAL A 51 11.29 -2.41 -10.04
N PHE A 52 12.39 -1.66 -10.06
CA PHE A 52 13.35 -1.74 -11.16
C PHE A 52 14.01 -3.12 -11.25
N ARG A 53 14.39 -3.73 -10.12
CA ARG A 53 14.92 -5.11 -10.09
C ARG A 53 13.92 -6.09 -10.67
N GLN A 54 12.65 -5.99 -10.25
CA GLN A 54 11.58 -6.86 -10.72
C GLN A 54 11.31 -6.69 -12.22
N VAL A 55 11.14 -5.44 -12.67
CA VAL A 55 10.73 -5.11 -14.04
C VAL A 55 11.85 -5.37 -15.03
N LEU A 56 13.11 -5.11 -14.65
CA LEU A 56 14.28 -5.39 -15.48
C LEU A 56 14.84 -6.80 -15.27
N ASN A 57 14.27 -7.57 -14.33
CA ASN A 57 14.71 -8.91 -13.96
C ASN A 57 16.23 -8.97 -13.64
N ASP A 58 16.73 -7.99 -12.89
CA ASP A 58 18.13 -7.90 -12.47
C ASP A 58 18.23 -7.50 -10.99
N GLU A 59 18.46 -8.49 -10.12
CA GLU A 59 18.61 -8.32 -8.67
C GLU A 59 19.84 -7.51 -8.25
N SER A 60 20.79 -7.30 -9.16
CA SER A 60 22.04 -6.58 -8.86
C SER A 60 21.92 -5.06 -8.99
N ILE A 61 20.74 -4.54 -9.33
CA ILE A 61 20.46 -3.09 -9.35
C ILE A 61 20.53 -2.53 -7.93
N GLY A 62 21.40 -1.56 -7.67
CA GLY A 62 21.44 -0.91 -6.35
C GLY A 62 22.29 0.34 -6.32
N TYR A 63 23.42 0.28 -5.60
CA TYR A 63 24.24 1.47 -5.30
C TYR A 63 24.66 2.26 -6.57
N ARG A 64 25.06 1.54 -7.62
CA ARG A 64 25.41 2.13 -8.93
C ARG A 64 24.18 2.16 -9.85
N PHE A 65 23.06 2.65 -9.31
CA PHE A 65 21.74 2.57 -9.93
C PHE A 65 21.73 2.86 -11.44
N LYS A 66 22.35 3.97 -11.88
CA LYS A 66 22.39 4.34 -13.30
C LYS A 66 23.10 3.27 -14.13
N GLU A 67 24.31 2.90 -13.73
CA GLU A 67 25.13 1.92 -14.41
C GLU A 67 24.50 0.51 -14.38
N ASP A 68 23.88 0.16 -13.26
CA ASP A 68 23.19 -1.11 -13.08
C ASP A 68 21.94 -1.21 -13.97
N VAL A 69 21.16 -0.13 -14.04
CA VAL A 69 19.98 -0.04 -14.92
C VAL A 69 20.40 -0.05 -16.39
N ASP A 70 21.42 0.71 -16.78
CA ASP A 70 21.95 0.68 -18.16
C ASP A 70 22.43 -0.72 -18.56
N ARG A 71 23.09 -1.44 -17.63
CA ARG A 71 23.46 -2.84 -17.83
C ARG A 71 22.22 -3.73 -18.02
N ALA A 72 21.24 -3.63 -17.13
CA ALA A 72 20.05 -4.48 -17.19
C ALA A 72 19.23 -4.24 -18.47
N ILE A 73 19.06 -2.97 -18.87
CA ILE A 73 18.41 -2.58 -20.13
C ILE A 73 19.14 -3.15 -21.34
N LYS A 74 20.48 -3.05 -21.35
CA LYS A 74 21.30 -3.61 -22.43
C LYS A 74 21.14 -5.13 -22.52
N ASN A 75 21.10 -5.82 -21.38
CA ASN A 75 20.89 -7.28 -21.33
C ASN A 75 19.53 -7.69 -21.88
N LEU A 76 18.50 -6.83 -21.75
CA LEU A 76 17.18 -7.04 -22.34
C LEU A 76 17.08 -6.61 -23.81
N GLY A 77 18.16 -6.08 -24.40
CA GLY A 77 18.16 -5.58 -25.79
C GLY A 77 17.31 -4.33 -25.99
N LEU A 78 17.02 -3.59 -24.93
CA LEU A 78 16.24 -2.35 -24.98
C LEU A 78 17.15 -1.15 -25.30
N PRO A 79 16.61 -0.07 -25.90
CA PRO A 79 17.37 1.16 -26.11
C PRO A 79 17.93 1.71 -24.79
N SER A 80 19.05 2.43 -24.82
CA SER A 80 19.57 3.10 -23.63
C SER A 80 18.66 4.26 -23.21
N PHE A 81 18.60 4.53 -21.91
CA PHE A 81 17.93 5.74 -21.41
C PHE A 81 18.71 7.01 -21.75
N ASN A 82 17.97 8.08 -22.03
CA ASN A 82 18.53 9.42 -21.99
C ASN A 82 18.44 9.97 -20.56
N TRP A 83 19.50 9.75 -19.78
CA TRP A 83 19.61 10.23 -18.40
C TRP A 83 19.75 11.75 -18.27
N GLY A 84 19.96 12.47 -19.37
CA GLY A 84 20.16 13.93 -19.38
C GLY A 84 18.87 14.74 -19.36
N GLU A 85 17.71 14.11 -19.56
CA GLU A 85 16.43 14.82 -19.65
C GLU A 85 15.24 13.99 -19.13
N GLY A 86 14.11 14.67 -18.97
CA GLY A 86 12.82 14.05 -18.66
C GLY A 86 12.79 13.29 -17.33
N ILE A 87 12.04 12.20 -17.32
CA ILE A 87 11.81 11.40 -16.11
C ILE A 87 13.07 10.69 -15.60
N TRP A 88 13.97 10.30 -16.49
CA TRP A 88 15.23 9.65 -16.10
C TRP A 88 16.17 10.61 -15.38
N GLN A 89 16.26 11.87 -15.84
CA GLN A 89 16.98 12.91 -15.12
C GLN A 89 16.36 13.17 -13.74
N ARG A 90 15.02 13.20 -13.65
CA ARG A 90 14.32 13.37 -12.38
C ARG A 90 14.64 12.24 -11.41
N ILE A 91 14.68 10.97 -11.86
CA ILE A 91 15.05 9.83 -11.01
C ILE A 91 16.48 9.98 -10.46
N LEU A 92 17.43 10.46 -11.26
CA LEU A 92 18.79 10.75 -10.75
C LEU A 92 18.77 11.83 -9.67
N ALA A 93 17.98 12.88 -9.84
CA ALA A 93 17.81 13.90 -8.81
C ALA A 93 17.22 13.31 -7.51
N LEU A 94 16.23 12.40 -7.60
CA LEU A 94 15.66 11.71 -6.44
C LEU A 94 16.71 10.83 -5.72
N LYS A 95 17.58 10.17 -6.48
CA LYS A 95 18.71 9.39 -5.93
C LYS A 95 19.64 10.30 -5.13
N ASP A 96 20.00 11.45 -5.69
CA ASP A 96 20.89 12.40 -5.05
C ASP A 96 20.26 13.01 -3.79
N THR A 97 18.95 13.30 -3.82
CA THR A 97 18.21 13.67 -2.62
C THR A 97 18.31 12.60 -1.53
N ARG A 98 18.09 11.32 -1.86
CA ARG A 98 18.21 10.21 -0.89
C ARG A 98 19.63 10.04 -0.37
N LYS A 99 20.64 10.22 -1.23
CA LYS A 99 22.06 10.11 -0.87
C LYS A 99 22.42 11.05 0.28
N ASN A 100 21.84 12.26 0.31
CA ASN A 100 22.07 13.24 1.36
C ASN A 100 21.69 12.71 2.76
N PHE A 101 20.78 11.73 2.87
CA PHE A 101 20.30 11.20 4.15
C PHE A 101 20.93 9.87 4.57
N VAL A 102 21.60 9.17 3.66
CA VAL A 102 22.11 7.81 3.93
C VAL A 102 23.63 7.74 3.91
N HIS A 103 24.31 8.67 3.22
CA HIS A 103 25.75 8.53 2.92
C HIS A 103 26.58 9.80 3.14
N THR A 104 26.01 10.86 3.75
CA THR A 104 26.73 12.12 4.01
C THR A 104 26.48 12.62 5.42
N ASN A 105 27.49 13.24 6.04
CA ASN A 105 27.29 14.01 7.27
C ASN A 105 26.37 15.20 6.95
N LEU A 106 25.17 15.17 7.53
CA LEU A 106 24.17 16.22 7.34
C LEU A 106 24.41 17.37 8.30
N GLU A 107 24.39 18.59 7.75
CA GLU A 107 24.19 19.76 8.57
C GLU A 107 22.80 19.72 9.23
N GLN A 108 22.73 20.12 10.49
CA GLN A 108 21.50 20.01 11.29
C GLN A 108 20.31 20.76 10.67
N ASN A 109 20.54 21.88 9.99
CA ASN A 109 19.51 22.65 9.28
C ASN A 109 18.86 21.87 8.12
N LYS A 110 19.56 20.90 7.51
CA LYS A 110 19.03 20.03 6.43
C LYS A 110 18.10 18.93 6.94
N LEU A 111 17.95 18.79 8.26
CA LEU A 111 17.01 17.86 8.89
C LEU A 111 15.59 18.41 8.98
N PHE A 112 15.37 19.71 8.75
CA PHE A 112 14.06 20.35 8.85
C PHE A 112 13.49 20.64 7.47
N LEU A 113 13.22 19.58 6.71
CA LEU A 113 12.68 19.67 5.36
C LEU A 113 11.20 20.05 5.40
N ASP A 114 10.78 20.77 4.36
CA ASP A 114 9.38 21.06 4.13
C ASP A 114 8.62 19.83 3.60
N THR A 115 7.34 19.75 3.93
CA THR A 115 6.43 18.70 3.48
C THR A 115 6.36 18.60 1.95
N SER A 116 6.48 19.72 1.23
CA SER A 116 6.51 19.74 -0.24
C SER A 116 7.58 18.81 -0.82
N VAL A 117 8.72 18.64 -0.13
CA VAL A 117 9.77 17.72 -0.55
C VAL A 117 9.27 16.29 -0.58
N ALA A 118 8.52 15.85 0.44
CA ALA A 118 7.95 14.50 0.45
C ALA A 118 6.90 14.33 -0.66
N ILE A 119 6.03 15.32 -0.88
CA ILE A 119 5.00 15.27 -1.92
C ILE A 119 5.64 15.13 -3.31
N ASP A 120 6.61 15.99 -3.63
CA ASP A 120 7.31 15.98 -4.92
C ASP A 120 8.13 14.70 -5.12
N TYR A 121 8.70 14.17 -4.03
CA TYR A 121 9.45 12.92 -4.03
C TYR A 121 8.54 11.73 -4.35
N VAL A 122 7.42 11.58 -3.64
CA VAL A 122 6.42 10.53 -3.90
C VAL A 122 5.94 10.59 -5.33
N LYS A 123 5.63 11.80 -5.82
CA LYS A 123 5.19 11.98 -7.21
C LYS A 123 6.27 11.54 -8.19
N GLY A 124 7.54 11.89 -7.94
CA GLY A 124 8.66 11.49 -8.79
C GLY A 124 8.92 9.99 -8.81
N ILE A 125 8.80 9.32 -7.65
CA ILE A 125 8.90 7.85 -7.56
C ILE A 125 7.75 7.20 -8.34
N GLN A 126 6.52 7.67 -8.14
CA GLN A 126 5.34 7.19 -8.86
C GLN A 126 5.52 7.31 -10.37
N ASP A 127 5.92 8.48 -10.86
CA ASP A 127 6.14 8.73 -12.29
C ASP A 127 7.26 7.83 -12.85
N GLY A 128 8.33 7.60 -12.08
CA GLY A 128 9.43 6.72 -12.48
C GLY A 128 9.04 5.24 -12.59
N ILE A 129 8.23 4.75 -11.64
CA ILE A 129 7.65 3.40 -11.67
C ILE A 129 6.72 3.24 -12.87
N LEU A 130 5.84 4.22 -13.12
CA LEU A 130 4.94 4.18 -14.28
C LEU A 130 5.73 4.15 -15.59
N GLU A 131 6.79 4.96 -15.71
CA GLU A 131 7.57 5.00 -16.94
C GLU A 131 8.37 3.71 -17.17
N ILE A 132 8.99 3.10 -16.15
CA ILE A 132 9.76 1.86 -16.36
C ILE A 132 8.86 0.70 -16.81
N HIS A 133 7.64 0.61 -16.28
CA HIS A 133 6.65 -0.37 -16.73
C HIS A 133 6.23 -0.12 -18.18
N LYS A 134 5.93 1.13 -18.53
CA LYS A 134 5.61 1.51 -19.91
C LYS A 134 6.75 1.22 -20.87
N TYR A 135 7.99 1.53 -20.47
CA TYR A 135 9.19 1.34 -21.27
C TYR A 135 9.45 -0.14 -21.58
N THR A 136 9.31 -0.99 -20.57
CA THR A 136 9.49 -2.45 -20.68
C THR A 136 8.24 -3.17 -21.17
N ARG A 137 7.12 -2.45 -21.36
CA ARG A 137 5.80 -2.99 -21.73
C ARG A 137 5.28 -4.04 -20.74
N THR A 138 5.60 -3.88 -19.47
CA THR A 138 5.10 -4.74 -18.40
C THR A 138 3.82 -4.16 -17.78
N PRO A 139 2.92 -4.99 -17.24
CA PRO A 139 1.69 -4.50 -16.61
C PRO A 139 1.99 -3.57 -15.43
N ILE A 140 1.30 -2.43 -15.40
CA ILE A 140 1.42 -1.46 -14.30
C ILE A 140 0.66 -2.01 -13.08
N PRO A 141 1.30 -2.11 -11.91
CA PRO A 141 0.61 -2.52 -10.69
C PRO A 141 -0.42 -1.47 -10.28
N GLN A 142 -1.66 -1.91 -10.00
CA GLN A 142 -2.74 -0.98 -9.62
C GLN A 142 -2.44 -0.18 -8.34
N TRP A 143 -1.65 -0.75 -7.43
CA TRP A 143 -1.33 -0.12 -6.16
C TRP A 143 -0.52 1.17 -6.27
N ILE A 144 0.20 1.38 -7.38
CA ILE A 144 1.00 2.60 -7.56
C ILE A 144 0.13 3.85 -7.72
N LEU A 145 -1.14 3.67 -8.11
CA LEU A 145 -2.12 4.74 -8.29
C LEU A 145 -2.83 5.10 -6.98
N TYR A 146 -2.54 4.41 -5.88
CA TYR A 146 -3.14 4.71 -4.59
C TYR A 146 -2.53 5.98 -4.00
N ASP A 147 -3.39 6.90 -3.58
CA ASP A 147 -3.00 8.17 -2.94
C ASP A 147 -3.65 8.39 -1.55
N ASP A 148 -4.65 7.56 -1.20
CA ASP A 148 -5.44 7.71 0.02
C ASP A 148 -4.76 7.00 1.21
N ASP A 149 -4.02 7.78 2.02
CA ASP A 149 -3.59 7.45 3.38
C ASP A 149 -4.03 8.59 4.32
N ARG A 150 -4.69 8.24 5.42
CA ARG A 150 -5.29 9.20 6.36
C ARG A 150 -4.33 9.69 7.46
N GLY A 151 -3.11 9.14 7.54
CA GLY A 151 -2.18 9.49 8.61
C GLY A 151 -2.78 9.20 9.98
N TRP A 152 -2.81 10.20 10.87
CA TRP A 152 -3.41 10.11 12.21
C TRP A 152 -4.94 10.25 12.25
N ASP A 153 -5.60 10.50 11.12
CA ASP A 153 -7.06 10.64 11.08
C ASP A 153 -7.74 9.26 11.09
N ASP A 154 -7.98 8.74 12.29
CA ASP A 154 -8.71 7.48 12.53
C ASP A 154 -10.20 7.57 12.12
N GLY A 155 -10.68 8.77 11.74
CA GLY A 155 -12.09 9.03 11.47
C GLY A 155 -12.96 8.96 12.72
N SER A 156 -14.19 9.43 12.63
CA SER A 156 -15.18 9.17 13.67
C SER A 156 -15.58 7.68 13.63
N GLU A 157 -15.44 6.98 14.75
CA GLU A 157 -16.00 5.64 14.98
C GLU A 157 -17.54 5.71 14.92
N SER A 158 -18.10 5.82 13.72
CA SER A 158 -19.55 5.71 13.50
C SER A 158 -19.89 4.23 13.43
N GLY A 159 -20.68 3.72 14.39
CA GLY A 159 -20.94 2.29 14.61
C GLY A 159 -21.23 1.47 13.34
N ILE A 160 -20.45 0.41 13.12
CA ILE A 160 -20.34 -0.34 11.84
C ILE A 160 -21.00 -1.73 11.93
N HIS A 161 -21.77 -2.01 12.97
CA HIS A 161 -22.37 -3.34 13.18
C HIS A 161 -23.84 -3.37 12.71
N ILE A 162 -24.06 -3.22 11.39
CA ILE A 162 -25.37 -3.44 10.78
C ILE A 162 -25.39 -4.84 10.17
N LEU A 163 -26.30 -5.68 10.63
CA LEU A 163 -26.62 -6.97 10.02
C LEU A 163 -27.63 -6.74 8.88
N ILE A 164 -27.31 -7.20 7.68
CA ILE A 164 -28.22 -7.14 6.53
C ILE A 164 -28.78 -8.54 6.27
N GLU A 165 -30.10 -8.68 6.37
CA GLU A 165 -30.80 -9.90 5.95
C GLU A 165 -31.30 -9.73 4.52
N ARG A 166 -30.86 -10.61 3.60
CA ARG A 166 -31.34 -10.59 2.21
C ARG A 166 -32.70 -11.25 2.11
N GLN A 167 -33.48 -10.82 1.11
CA GLN A 167 -34.82 -11.35 0.87
C GLN A 167 -34.79 -12.89 0.78
N GLY A 168 -35.60 -13.55 1.62
CA GLY A 168 -35.66 -15.02 1.68
C GLY A 168 -34.62 -15.68 2.59
N ALA A 169 -33.91 -14.90 3.41
CA ALA A 169 -32.98 -15.41 4.42
C ALA A 169 -33.17 -14.68 5.74
N THR A 170 -33.16 -15.42 6.84
CA THR A 170 -33.11 -14.86 8.20
C THR A 170 -32.03 -15.56 8.99
N LYS A 171 -31.49 -14.89 10.02
CA LYS A 171 -30.46 -15.46 10.88
C LYS A 171 -30.93 -16.73 11.61
N GLU A 172 -32.23 -16.85 11.84
CA GLU A 172 -32.85 -17.98 12.53
C GLU A 172 -33.04 -19.21 11.62
N ASP A 173 -33.00 -19.04 10.30
CA ASP A 173 -33.07 -20.16 9.36
C ASP A 173 -31.72 -20.91 9.32
N PRO A 174 -31.67 -22.19 9.72
CA PRO A 174 -30.43 -22.98 9.71
C PRO A 174 -29.81 -23.13 8.31
N GLN A 175 -30.61 -23.01 7.26
CA GLN A 175 -30.15 -23.14 5.88
C GLN A 175 -29.53 -21.86 5.32
N SER A 176 -29.72 -20.73 6.00
CA SER A 176 -29.11 -19.45 5.64
C SER A 176 -27.59 -19.50 5.73
N ILE A 177 -26.94 -18.76 4.84
CA ILE A 177 -25.51 -18.55 4.86
C ILE A 177 -25.22 -17.24 5.62
N ILE A 178 -24.47 -17.31 6.72
CA ILE A 178 -24.13 -16.15 7.53
C ILE A 178 -22.69 -15.75 7.24
N VAL A 179 -22.49 -14.54 6.74
CA VAL A 179 -21.17 -13.95 6.55
C VAL A 179 -20.86 -13.06 7.74
N SER A 180 -19.73 -13.32 8.39
CA SER A 180 -19.22 -12.58 9.55
C SER A 180 -17.82 -12.04 9.26
N TYR A 181 -17.48 -10.90 9.84
CA TYR A 181 -16.11 -10.40 9.89
C TYR A 181 -15.58 -10.40 11.33
N ILE A 182 -14.26 -10.46 11.46
CA ILE A 182 -13.55 -10.36 12.74
C ILE A 182 -12.93 -8.97 12.84
N TYR A 183 -13.25 -8.26 13.92
CA TYR A 183 -12.71 -6.94 14.21
C TYR A 183 -12.38 -6.85 15.71
N LYS A 184 -11.17 -6.41 16.06
CA LYS A 184 -10.71 -6.31 17.46
C LYS A 184 -10.99 -7.59 18.28
N GLY A 185 -10.58 -8.74 17.72
CA GLY A 185 -10.76 -10.07 18.32
C GLY A 185 -12.21 -10.58 18.41
N LYS A 186 -13.19 -9.79 17.97
CA LYS A 186 -14.62 -10.12 18.06
C LYS A 186 -15.21 -10.38 16.70
N GLU A 187 -16.11 -11.34 16.64
CA GLU A 187 -16.81 -11.70 15.42
C GLU A 187 -18.16 -10.99 15.33
N TYR A 188 -18.44 -10.41 14.17
CA TYR A 188 -19.64 -9.64 13.90
C TYR A 188 -20.33 -10.20 12.65
N PRO A 189 -21.56 -10.72 12.76
CA PRO A 189 -22.34 -11.08 11.58
C PRO A 189 -22.71 -9.80 10.83
N THR A 190 -22.51 -9.81 9.51
CA THR A 190 -22.73 -8.63 8.67
C THR A 190 -23.78 -8.87 7.60
N GLU A 191 -23.91 -10.09 7.08
CA GLU A 191 -24.86 -10.39 6.02
C GLU A 191 -25.40 -11.82 6.16
N VAL A 192 -26.71 -11.98 5.93
CA VAL A 192 -27.40 -13.28 5.88
C VAL A 192 -27.94 -13.47 4.47
N LEU A 193 -27.48 -14.53 3.82
CA LEU A 193 -27.81 -14.88 2.44
C LEU A 193 -28.69 -16.13 2.40
N PRO A 194 -29.57 -16.27 1.38
CA PRO A 194 -30.35 -17.49 1.19
C PRO A 194 -29.47 -18.72 0.97
N ALA A 195 -30.00 -19.89 1.29
CA ALA A 195 -29.38 -21.17 0.95
C ALA A 195 -28.98 -21.22 -0.54
N ASN A 196 -27.78 -21.74 -0.82
CA ASN A 196 -27.19 -21.85 -2.18
C ASN A 196 -26.75 -20.52 -2.83
N SER A 197 -26.74 -19.41 -2.11
CA SER A 197 -26.19 -18.15 -2.62
C SER A 197 -24.67 -18.23 -2.81
N ASP A 198 -24.15 -17.54 -3.83
CA ASP A 198 -22.71 -17.38 -4.03
C ASP A 198 -22.12 -16.39 -3.01
N TYR A 199 -21.76 -16.92 -1.83
CA TYR A 199 -21.16 -16.13 -0.76
C TYR A 199 -19.76 -15.60 -1.10
N LEU A 200 -19.05 -16.21 -2.07
CA LEU A 200 -17.70 -15.77 -2.44
C LEU A 200 -17.72 -14.37 -3.05
N LYS A 201 -18.79 -14.01 -3.75
CA LYS A 201 -19.01 -12.65 -4.24
C LYS A 201 -19.07 -11.65 -3.07
N THR A 202 -19.87 -11.95 -2.05
CA THR A 202 -19.98 -11.12 -0.84
C THR A 202 -18.65 -11.03 -0.10
N VAL A 203 -17.93 -12.14 0.07
CA VAL A 203 -16.60 -12.17 0.69
C VAL A 203 -15.61 -11.30 -0.10
N THR A 204 -15.61 -11.40 -1.43
CA THR A 204 -14.74 -10.60 -2.30
C THR A 204 -15.06 -9.12 -2.20
N ASP A 205 -16.34 -8.77 -2.22
CA ASP A 205 -16.82 -7.39 -2.06
C ASP A 205 -16.44 -6.83 -0.69
N MET A 206 -16.50 -7.65 0.37
CA MET A 206 -16.01 -7.27 1.69
C MET A 206 -14.50 -7.03 1.67
N ILE A 207 -13.69 -8.00 1.23
CA ILE A 207 -12.22 -7.85 1.20
C ILE A 207 -11.78 -6.59 0.45
N THR A 208 -12.50 -6.23 -0.62
CA THR A 208 -12.15 -5.10 -1.48
C THR A 208 -12.72 -3.76 -1.02
N ASN A 209 -13.89 -3.74 -0.37
CA ASN A 209 -14.63 -2.50 -0.07
C ASN A 209 -14.93 -2.27 1.41
N PHE A 210 -14.53 -3.17 2.31
CA PHE A 210 -14.79 -2.98 3.73
C PHE A 210 -14.12 -1.71 4.25
N ARG A 211 -14.80 -1.02 5.16
CA ARG A 211 -14.39 0.29 5.71
C ARG A 211 -13.84 0.21 7.13
N SER A 212 -13.45 -0.97 7.59
CA SER A 212 -12.78 -1.17 8.87
C SER A 212 -11.65 -2.19 8.72
N PRO A 213 -10.61 -2.12 9.56
CA PRO A 213 -9.49 -3.06 9.48
C PRO A 213 -9.88 -4.38 10.13
N ILE A 214 -10.56 -5.24 9.36
CA ILE A 214 -10.95 -6.57 9.80
C ILE A 214 -9.75 -7.52 9.72
N THR A 215 -9.66 -8.45 10.66
CA THR A 215 -8.60 -9.47 10.73
C THR A 215 -8.99 -10.78 10.06
N GLY A 216 -10.26 -10.96 9.73
CA GLY A 216 -10.73 -12.16 9.06
C GLY A 216 -12.19 -12.10 8.67
N ILE A 217 -12.58 -13.07 7.83
CA ILE A 217 -13.96 -13.31 7.43
C ILE A 217 -14.25 -14.78 7.66
N LYS A 218 -15.42 -15.06 8.22
CA LYS A 218 -15.96 -16.42 8.37
C LYS A 218 -17.33 -16.48 7.74
N VAL A 219 -17.63 -17.61 7.11
CA VAL A 219 -18.93 -17.90 6.53
C VAL A 219 -19.45 -19.18 7.16
N TYR A 220 -20.71 -19.14 7.58
CA TYR A 220 -21.39 -20.24 8.23
C TYR A 220 -22.59 -20.71 7.43
N GLN A 221 -22.87 -22.01 7.48
CA GLN A 221 -24.14 -22.59 7.06
C GLN A 221 -24.45 -23.77 7.99
N GLU A 222 -25.71 -23.92 8.44
CA GLU A 222 -26.10 -24.93 9.43
C GLU A 222 -25.26 -24.89 10.72
N GLY A 223 -24.81 -23.70 11.11
CA GLY A 223 -23.95 -23.50 12.28
C GLY A 223 -22.50 -23.98 12.13
N LYS A 224 -22.07 -24.40 10.94
CA LYS A 224 -20.70 -24.83 10.65
C LYS A 224 -19.98 -23.79 9.80
N VAL A 225 -18.69 -23.58 10.07
CA VAL A 225 -17.82 -22.76 9.21
C VAL A 225 -17.63 -23.50 7.88
N ILE A 226 -18.08 -22.88 6.78
CA ILE A 226 -17.89 -23.38 5.42
C ILE A 226 -16.77 -22.65 4.67
N PHE A 227 -16.37 -21.47 5.17
CA PHE A 227 -15.23 -20.70 4.66
C PHE A 227 -14.64 -19.84 5.78
N GLU A 228 -13.32 -19.76 5.83
CA GLU A 228 -12.58 -18.89 6.74
C GLU A 228 -11.34 -18.35 6.03
N THR A 229 -11.07 -17.05 6.21
CA THR A 229 -9.84 -16.43 5.74
C THR A 229 -9.35 -15.39 6.75
N THR A 230 -8.04 -15.35 6.97
CA THR A 230 -7.37 -14.30 7.73
C THR A 230 -6.94 -13.20 6.78
N LEU A 231 -7.16 -11.95 7.16
CA LEU A 231 -6.83 -10.78 6.36
C LEU A 231 -5.71 -9.98 7.03
N GLN A 232 -4.73 -9.60 6.23
CA GLN A 232 -3.63 -8.74 6.65
C GLN A 232 -3.96 -7.30 6.22
N MET A 233 -4.79 -6.61 7.00
CA MET A 233 -5.19 -5.22 6.75
C MET A 233 -4.40 -4.25 7.63
N ARG A 234 -4.00 -3.10 7.09
CA ARG A 234 -3.37 -2.04 7.89
C ARG A 234 -4.32 -1.58 9.01
N GLY A 235 -3.85 -1.56 10.25
CA GLY A 235 -4.64 -1.23 11.44
C GLY A 235 -5.43 -2.39 12.05
N SER A 236 -5.30 -3.62 11.52
CA SER A 236 -6.03 -4.79 12.01
C SER A 236 -5.30 -5.56 13.12
N PHE A 237 -4.01 -5.28 13.34
CA PHE A 237 -3.25 -5.92 14.41
C PHE A 237 -3.55 -5.27 15.77
N GLU A 238 -4.08 -6.06 16.70
CA GLU A 238 -4.13 -5.69 18.10
C GLU A 238 -2.71 -5.77 18.69
N TYR A 239 -2.20 -4.64 19.17
CA TYR A 239 -1.08 -4.67 20.10
C TYR A 239 -1.63 -5.15 21.45
N HIS A 240 -1.30 -6.39 21.84
CA HIS A 240 -1.30 -6.74 23.26
C HIS A 240 -0.10 -6.02 23.88
N LEU A 241 -0.35 -4.83 24.44
CA LEU A 241 0.51 -4.21 25.44
C LEU A 241 0.09 -4.69 26.83
#